data_AF-A0A021X610-F1
#
_entry.id   AF-A0A021X610-F1
#
_cell.length_a   1.000
_cell.length_b   1.000
_cell.length_c   1.000
_cell.angle_alpha   90.00
_cell.angle_beta   90.00
_cell.angle_gamma   90.00
#
_symmetry.space_group_name_H-M   'P 1'
#
loop_
_entity.id
_entity.type
_entity.pdbx_description
1 polymer ?
#
loop_
_entity_poly.entity_id
_entity_poly.type
_entity_poly.pdbx_seq_one_letter_code
_entity_poly.pdbx_strand_id
1 'polypeptide(L)' 'METYTAMRHFADSWGLLAMTLFFLAVVAFTLRPGARKAAERAAEIPLKED' A
#
# COMPACT_ATOMS: atom_id res chain seq x y z
N MET A 1 33.41 -10.33 17.73
CA MET A 1 32.30 -9.67 18.44
C MET A 1 31.75 -8.49 17.64
N GLU A 2 32.60 -7.57 17.18
CA GLU A 2 32.20 -6.37 16.43
C GLU A 2 31.39 -6.67 15.13
N THR A 3 31.92 -7.51 14.23
CA THR A 3 31.22 -7.91 12.99
C THR A 3 29.92 -8.67 13.22
N TYR A 4 29.88 -9.57 14.20
CA TYR A 4 28.67 -10.34 14.54
C TYR A 4 27.56 -9.42 15.03
N THR A 5 27.89 -8.45 15.90
CA THR A 5 26.93 -7.47 16.42
C THR A 5 26.37 -6.60 15.29
N ALA A 6 27.20 -6.13 14.36
CA ALA A 6 26.75 -5.38 13.20
C ALA A 6 25.79 -6.19 12.31
N MET A 7 26.15 -7.45 12.02
CA MET A 7 25.34 -8.33 11.18
C MET A 7 24.01 -8.72 11.84
N ARG A 8 24.02 -8.89 13.16
CA ARG A 8 22.82 -9.12 13.97
C ARG A 8 21.87 -7.92 13.93
N HIS A 9 22.36 -6.71 14.17
CA HIS A 9 21.52 -5.51 14.12
C HIS A 9 20.89 -5.30 12.73
N PHE A 10 21.63 -5.60 11.67
CA PHE A 10 21.09 -5.60 10.32
C PHE A 10 19.95 -6.62 10.15
N ALA A 11 20.15 -7.86 10.59
CA ALA A 11 19.13 -8.91 10.54
C ALA A 11 17.88 -8.56 11.38
N ASP A 12 18.06 -7.99 12.57
CA ASP A 12 16.96 -7.61 13.46
C ASP A 12 16.07 -6.50 12.84
N SER A 13 16.62 -5.65 11.97
CA SER A 13 15.88 -4.55 11.31
C SER A 13 14.92 -4.99 10.19
N TRP A 14 15.10 -6.19 9.62
CA TRP A 14 14.31 -6.66 8.48
C TRP A 14 12.82 -6.86 8.80
N GLY A 15 12.49 -7.29 10.02
CA GLY A 15 11.10 -7.41 10.46
C GLY A 15 10.39 -6.06 10.50
N LEU A 16 11.06 -5.03 11.03
CA LEU A 16 10.55 -3.66 11.07
C LEU A 16 10.41 -3.06 9.66
N LEU A 17 11.38 -3.32 8.78
CA LEU A 17 11.32 -2.89 7.39
C LEU A 17 10.15 -3.53 6.65
N ALA A 18 9.94 -4.84 6.80
CA ALA A 18 8.82 -5.55 6.19
C ALA A 18 7.46 -5.00 6.66
N MET A 19 7.31 -4.75 7.97
CA MET A 19 6.09 -4.15 8.53
C MET A 19 5.83 -2.76 7.97
N THR A 20 6.88 -1.94 7.83
CA THR A 20 6.78 -0.58 7.26
C THR A 20 6.36 -0.62 5.80
N LEU A 21 6.99 -1.48 4.98
CA LEU A 21 6.65 -1.64 3.56
C LEU A 21 5.22 -2.16 3.39
N PHE A 22 4.80 -3.13 4.20
CA PHE A 22 3.44 -3.65 4.19
C PHE A 22 2.42 -2.55 4.50
N PHE A 23 2.67 -1.75 5.54
CA PHE A 23 1.81 -0.62 5.89
C PHE A 23 1.68 0.38 4.74
N LEU A 24 2.81 0.78 4.14
CA LEU A 24 2.81 1.69 2.99
C LEU A 24 2.08 1.11 1.78
N ALA A 25 2.22 -0.19 1.54
CA ALA A 25 1.50 -0.88 0.46
C ALA A 25 -0.02 -0.82 0.68
N VAL A 26 -0.49 -1.04 1.92
CA VAL A 26 -1.91 -0.91 2.26
C VAL A 26 -2.38 0.53 2.10
N VAL A 27 -1.63 1.52 2.61
CA VAL A 27 -1.97 2.94 2.44
C VAL A 27 -2.06 3.32 0.97
N ALA A 28 -1.07 2.93 0.14
CA ALA A 28 -1.07 3.19 -1.29
C ALA A 28 -2.24 2.50 -2.01
N PHE A 29 -2.59 1.26 -1.59
CA PHE A 29 -3.74 0.54 -2.12
C PHE A 29 -5.06 1.24 -1.78
N THR A 30 -5.24 1.68 -0.54
CA THR A 30 -6.44 2.41 -0.09
C THR A 30 -6.57 3.76 -0.79
N LEU A 31 -5.47 4.48 -1.00
CA LEU A 31 -5.45 5.77 -1.69
C LEU A 31 -5.48 5.63 -3.23
N ARG A 32 -5.42 4.40 -3.76
CA ARG A 32 -5.40 4.17 -5.22
C ARG A 32 -6.65 4.79 -5.86
N PRO A 33 -6.49 5.79 -6.75
CA PRO A 33 -7.61 6.50 -7.37
C PRO A 33 -8.26 5.62 -8.45
N GLY A 34 -9.13 4.69 -8.03
CA GLY A 34 -9.82 3.75 -8.93
C GLY A 34 -11.34 3.70 -8.71
N ALA A 35 -11.80 3.87 -7.47
CA ALA A 35 -13.22 3.79 -7.13
C ALA A 35 -14.06 4.92 -7.76
N ARG A 36 -13.45 6.10 -7.96
CA ARG A 36 -14.13 7.26 -8.53
C ARG A 36 -14.64 7.03 -9.95
N LYS A 37 -13.86 6.37 -10.82
CA LYS A 37 -14.29 6.06 -12.21
C LYS A 37 -15.43 5.03 -12.28
N ALA A 38 -15.53 4.15 -11.29
CA ALA A 38 -16.66 3.22 -11.20
C ALA A 38 -17.91 3.95 -10.71
N ALA A 39 -17.77 4.82 -9.71
CA ALA A 39 -18.86 5.65 -9.20
C ALA A 39 -19.39 6.65 -10.25
N GLU A 40 -18.50 7.36 -10.96
CA GLU A 40 -18.88 8.28 -12.05
C GLU A 40 -19.64 7.55 -13.16
N ARG A 41 -19.15 6.38 -13.61
CA ARG A 41 -19.86 5.59 -14.62
C ARG A 41 -21.22 5.09 -14.15
N ALA A 42 -21.36 4.72 -12.87
CA ALA A 42 -22.65 4.30 -12.32
C ALA A 42 -23.64 5.48 -12.21
N ALA A 43 -23.15 6.68 -11.89
CA ALA A 43 -23.95 7.90 -11.84
C ALA A 43 -24.43 8.37 -13.23
N GLU A 44 -23.72 8.02 -14.30
CA GLU A 44 -24.16 8.30 -15.68
C GLU A 44 -25.25 7.34 -16.19
N ILE A 45 -25.47 6.18 -15.56
CA ILE A 45 -26.47 5.19 -16.03
C ILE A 45 -27.88 5.78 -16.10
N PRO A 46 -28.39 6.51 -15.07
CA PRO A 46 -29.73 7.09 -15.14
C PRO A 46 -29.86 8.30 -16.08
N LEU A 47 -28.74 8.88 -16.53
CA LEU A 47 -28.68 10.06 -17.41
C LEU A 47 -28.45 9.70 -18.88
N LYS A 48 -28.17 8.42 -19.17
CA LYS A 48 -28.10 7.91 -20.54
C LYS A 48 -29.52 7.55 -20.99
N GLU A 49 -30.11 8.49 -21.70
CA GLU A 49 -31.35 8.30 -22.47
C GLU A 49 -30.98 7.55 -23.77
N ASP A 50 -31.19 6.24 -23.79
CA ASP A 50 -31.58 5.53 -25.02
C ASP A 50 -33.12 5.59 -25.14
#